data_AF-A0A6B0HGY0-F1
#
_entry.id   AF-A0A6B0HGY0-F1
#
_cell.length_a   1.000
_cell.length_b   1.000
_cell.length_c   1.000
_cell.angle_alpha   90.00
_cell.angle_beta   90.00
_cell.angle_gamma   90.00
#
_symmetry.space_group_name_H-M   'P 1'
#
loop_
_entity.id
_entity.type
_entity.pdbx_description
1 polymer ?
#
loop_
_entity_poly.entity_id
_entity_poly.type
_entity_poly.pdbx_seq_one_letter_code
_entity_poly.pdbx_strand_id
1 'polypeptide(L)' 'MFGILFLVLPIVGAYAVYVDAVDRDTDGPVWWAVVTLVIGYGVGPVFLGLFLVLYLVLHVLEAKWAGRRSVSGS' A
#
# COMPACT_ATOMS: atom_id res chain seq x y z
N MET A 1 -11.36 23.92 4.70
CA MET A 1 -11.28 22.69 5.54
C MET A 1 -10.60 21.51 4.83
N PHE A 2 -10.66 21.38 3.50
CA PHE A 2 -9.99 20.30 2.75
C PHE A 2 -8.46 20.30 2.80
N GLY A 3 -7.81 21.44 3.08
CA GLY A 3 -6.35 21.56 3.03
C GLY A 3 -5.61 20.74 4.10
N ILE A 4 -6.14 20.65 5.33
CA ILE A 4 -5.52 19.83 6.39
C ILE A 4 -5.65 18.34 6.07
N LEU A 5 -6.78 17.90 5.52
CA LEU A 5 -6.94 16.52 5.06
C LEU A 5 -5.95 16.20 3.95
N PHE A 6 -5.70 17.12 3.01
CA PHE A 6 -4.66 16.97 1.99
C PHE A 6 -3.24 16.79 2.58
N LEU A 7 -2.97 17.38 3.73
CA LEU A 7 -1.68 17.24 4.41
C LEU A 7 -1.57 15.93 5.20
N VAL A 8 -2.63 15.55 5.90
CA VAL A 8 -2.63 14.41 6.84
C VAL A 8 -2.89 13.08 6.13
N LEU A 9 -3.73 13.05 5.09
CA LEU A 9 -4.13 11.82 4.41
C LEU A 9 -2.94 11.06 3.81
N PRO A 10 -1.96 11.69 3.14
CA PRO A 10 -0.76 11.01 2.66
C PRO A 10 0.07 10.41 3.79
N ILE A 11 0.19 11.11 4.93
CA ILE A 11 0.96 10.63 6.10
C ILE A 11 0.30 9.39 6.69
N VAL A 12 -1.01 9.46 6.92
CA VAL A 12 -1.78 8.32 7.45
C VAL A 12 -1.76 7.14 6.47
N GLY A 13 -1.90 7.41 5.17
CA GLY A 13 -1.80 6.38 4.13
C GLY A 13 -0.43 5.71 4.10
N ALA A 14 0.65 6.49 4.16
CA ALA A 14 2.01 5.97 4.18
C ALA A 14 2.30 5.14 5.44
N TYR A 15 1.80 5.56 6.60
CA TYR A 15 1.90 4.78 7.83
C TYR A 15 1.12 3.46 7.74
N ALA A 16 -0.10 3.48 7.19
CA ALA A 16 -0.90 2.27 7.01
C ALA A 16 -0.20 1.27 6.07
N VAL A 17 0.35 1.76 4.95
CA VAL A 17 1.12 0.94 4.00
C VAL A 17 2.39 0.39 4.66
N TYR A 18 3.11 1.20 5.42
CA TYR A 18 4.29 0.75 6.15
C TYR A 18 3.96 -0.40 7.11
N VAL A 19 2.93 -0.24 7.96
CA VAL A 19 2.54 -1.25 8.94
C VAL A 19 2.06 -2.53 8.25
N ASP A 20 1.26 -2.42 7.19
CA ASP A 20 0.81 -3.59 6.41
C ASP A 20 1.98 -4.31 5.72
N ALA A 21 2.92 -3.58 5.14
CA ALA A 21 4.12 -4.15 4.51
C ALA A 21 5.04 -4.84 5.53
N VAL A 22 5.20 -4.26 6.73
CA VAL A 22 5.93 -4.88 7.84
C VAL A 22 5.24 -6.16 8.32
N ASP A 23 3.91 -6.13 8.50
CA ASP A 23 3.12 -7.29 8.93
C ASP A 23 3.21 -8.45 7.92
N ARG A 24 3.33 -8.13 6.62
CA ARG A 24 3.48 -9.10 5.52
C ARG A 24 4.92 -9.49 5.21
N ASP A 25 5.89 -8.99 5.98
CA ASP A 25 7.33 -9.19 5.73
C ASP A 25 7.73 -8.89 4.27
N THR A 26 7.14 -7.82 3.73
CA THR A 26 7.36 -7.40 2.33
C THR A 26 8.72 -6.74 2.18
N ASP A 27 9.42 -7.02 1.09
CA ASP A 27 10.70 -6.36 0.80
C ASP A 27 10.54 -4.84 0.68
N GLY A 28 11.32 -4.10 1.47
CA GLY A 28 11.36 -2.64 1.42
C GLY A 28 10.08 -1.93 1.89
N PRO A 29 9.60 -2.17 3.14
CA PRO A 29 8.37 -1.57 3.66
C PRO A 29 8.45 -0.04 3.73
N VAL A 30 9.65 0.49 3.98
CA VAL A 30 9.93 1.93 3.97
C VAL A 30 9.74 2.51 2.56
N TRP A 31 10.11 1.77 1.52
CA TRP A 31 10.01 2.28 0.15
C TRP A 31 8.56 2.38 -0.32
N TRP A 32 7.71 1.43 0.07
CA TRP A 32 6.27 1.51 -0.14
C TRP A 32 5.64 2.72 0.55
N ALA A 33 6.05 3.01 1.80
CA ALA A 33 5.60 4.20 2.52
C ALA A 33 6.05 5.50 1.82
N VAL A 34 7.30 5.57 1.36
CA VAL A 34 7.85 6.73 0.63
C VAL A 34 7.09 6.95 -0.68
N VAL A 35 6.85 5.89 -1.47
CA VAL A 35 6.07 5.98 -2.72
C VAL A 35 4.66 6.49 -2.44
N THR A 36 4.03 6.05 -1.35
CA THR A 36 2.70 6.50 -0.91
C THR A 36 2.69 8.00 -0.62
N LEU A 37 3.72 8.53 0.03
CA LEU A 37 3.86 9.98 0.25
C LEU A 37 4.06 10.75 -1.06
N VAL A 38 4.90 10.24 -1.96
CA VAL A 38 5.17 10.88 -3.26
C VAL A 38 3.88 10.96 -4.09
N ILE A 39 3.06 9.90 -4.11
CA ILE A 39 1.78 9.91 -4.83
C ILE A 39 0.79 10.86 -4.15
N GLY A 40 0.68 10.78 -2.83
CA GLY A 40 -0.27 11.58 -2.05
C GLY A 40 -0.02 13.09 -2.15
N TYR A 41 1.25 13.52 -2.10
CA TYR A 41 1.60 14.94 -2.23
C TYR A 41 1.84 15.40 -3.67
N GLY A 42 2.38 14.54 -4.52
CA GLY A 42 2.74 14.92 -5.90
C GLY A 42 1.57 14.88 -6.87
N VAL A 43 0.63 13.95 -6.70
CA VAL A 43 -0.50 13.73 -7.63
C VAL A 43 -1.84 14.03 -6.96
N GLY A 44 -1.94 13.79 -5.66
CA GLY A 44 -3.09 14.14 -4.84
C GLY A 44 -3.89 12.94 -4.34
N PRO A 45 -4.89 13.18 -3.47
CA PRO A 45 -5.57 12.16 -2.67
C PRO A 45 -6.46 11.21 -3.49
N VAL A 46 -6.98 11.63 -4.65
CA VAL A 46 -7.74 10.74 -5.53
C VAL A 46 -6.84 9.62 -6.07
N PHE A 47 -5.65 9.97 -6.55
CA PHE A 47 -4.67 9.00 -7.05
C PHE A 47 -4.05 8.19 -5.92
N LEU A 48 -3.88 8.78 -4.73
CA LEU A 48 -3.51 8.05 -3.52
C LEU A 48 -4.53 6.94 -3.21
N GLY A 49 -5.83 7.25 -3.25
CA GLY A 49 -6.88 6.25 -3.04
C GLY A 49 -6.80 5.10 -4.05
N LEU A 50 -6.64 5.41 -5.34
CA LEU A 50 -6.45 4.40 -6.38
C LEU A 50 -5.21 3.54 -6.14
N PHE A 51 -4.09 4.16 -5.77
CA PHE A 51 -2.84 3.48 -5.46
C PHE A 51 -3.00 2.50 -4.29
N LEU A 52 -3.65 2.91 -3.20
CA LEU A 52 -3.90 2.04 -2.04
C LEU A 52 -4.78 0.84 -2.38
N VAL A 53 -5.81 1.03 -3.22
CA VAL A 53 -6.65 -0.08 -3.70
C VAL A 53 -5.82 -1.06 -4.54
N LEU A 54 -4.99 -0.56 -5.46
CA LEU A 54 -4.11 -1.41 -6.26
C LEU A 54 -3.10 -2.17 -5.39
N TYR A 55 -2.49 -1.49 -4.42
CA TYR A 55 -1.59 -2.09 -3.45
C TYR A 55 -2.25 -3.28 -2.71
N LEU A 56 -3.48 -3.11 -2.22
CA LEU A 56 -4.25 -4.17 -1.57
C LEU A 56 -4.56 -5.33 -2.51
N VAL A 57 -5.03 -5.03 -3.73
CA VAL A 57 -5.41 -6.06 -4.71
C VAL A 57 -4.20 -6.92 -5.10
N LEU A 58 -3.05 -6.30 -5.33
CA LEU A 58 -1.82 -7.02 -5.71
C LEU A 58 -1.41 -8.03 -4.64
N HIS A 59 -1.33 -7.61 -3.38
CA HIS A 59 -0.93 -8.51 -2.29
C HIS A 59 -1.97 -9.61 -2.03
N VAL A 60 -3.27 -9.33 -2.21
CA VAL A 60 -4.30 -10.37 -2.12
C VAL A 60 -4.15 -11.40 -3.24
N LEU A 61 -3.82 -10.97 -4.46
CA LEU A 61 -3.55 -11.88 -5.57
C LEU A 61 -2.29 -12.71 -5.32
N GLU A 62 -1.22 -12.10 -4.82
CA GLU A 62 0.01 -12.80 -4.44
C GLU A 62 -0.23 -13.85 -3.36
N ALA A 63 -0.94 -13.50 -2.29
CA ALA A 63 -1.31 -14.44 -1.23
C ALA A 63 -2.13 -15.64 -1.77
N LYS A 64 -3.11 -15.37 -2.64
CA LYS A 64 -3.90 -16.43 -3.28
C LYS A 64 -3.08 -17.31 -4.22
N TRP A 65 -2.14 -16.74 -4.97
CA TRP A 65 -1.27 -17.50 -5.86
C TRP A 65 -0.22 -18.31 -5.10
N ALA A 66 0.34 -17.77 -4.02
CA ALA A 66 1.25 -18.51 -3.14
C ALA A 66 0.55 -19.73 -2.53
N GLY A 67 -0.67 -19.56 -2.01
CA GLY A 67 -1.47 -20.67 -1.45
C GLY A 67 -1.90 -21.73 -2.47
N ARG A 68 -2.07 -21.39 -3.76
CA ARG A 68 -2.32 -22.39 -4.81
C ARG A 68 -1.08 -23.22 -5.13
N ARG A 69 0.10 -22.60 -5.13
CA ARG A 69 1.37 -23.29 -5.40
C ARG A 69 1.70 -24.33 -4.33
N SER A 70 1.36 -24.07 -3.06
CA SER A 70 1.58 -25.04 -1.97
C SER A 70 0.69 -26.27 -2.06
N VAL A 71 -0.51 -26.18 -2.66
CA VAL A 71 -1.45 -27.32 -2.79
C VAL A 71 -1.15 -28.20 -4.01
N SER A 72 -0.53 -27.64 -5.06
CA SER A 72 -0.18 -28.39 -6.28
C SER A 72 1.13 -29.19 -6.18
N GLY A 73 1.91 -28.99 -5.09
CA GLY A 73 3.23 -29.61 -4.90
C GLY A 73 3.26 -30.76 -3.87
N SER A 74 2.11 -31.14 -3.31
CA SER A 74 1.94 -32.31 -2.42
C SER A 74 1.27 -33.47 -3.16
#